data_AF-A0A7C4JG02-F1
#
_entry.id   AF-A0A7C4JG02-F1
#
_cell.length_a   1.000
_cell.length_b   1.000
_cell.length_c   1.000
_cell.angle_alpha   90.00
_cell.angle_beta   90.00
_cell.angle_gamma   90.00
#
_symmetry.space_group_name_H-M   'P 1'
#
loop_
_entity.id
_entity.type
_entity.pdbx_description
1 polymer ?
#
loop_
_entity_poly.entity_id
_entity_poly.type
_entity_poly.pdbx_seq_one_letter_code
_entity_poly.pdbx_strand_id
1 'polypeptide(L)'
;MIEKEMAGGTKGKFILYRDLDGTTYEVDLPLTSYVDVEELREALGLPKYIDLNYFPMRSAMVTLWAAVNAPGLHELYPEAFKKVVSKTPIPALLFGGAAVKIHCPSANAGGPLERPIKDTDYIVPKKQGIDFYKLLLQMDKAFGTQYKSFATANDRRFNAWRHGERYRVTTINDINDNGLPKIAVLDLFCDVIDLRHRVDVREAFPKYKENLYTIGLENLIISKAQFIFDMPKKYADELKNHGCDYRILSYPYYAKDKIIVGMEEKDIKDVCAIFLDHEIGSGTEAIDAQKMRKILEKDKKLALTVTLNLKNIVERSDVLETWLSKRESSTVTQRIQELLEVLPVVDKKWDKPWWNTAVETPVIE
;
A
#
# COMPACT_ATOMS: atom_id res chain seq x y z
N MET A 1 4.75 -4.84 35.38
CA MET A 1 4.32 -3.49 35.82
C MET A 1 5.50 -2.55 35.67
N ILE A 2 5.57 -1.86 34.53
CA ILE A 2 6.39 -0.66 34.36
C ILE A 2 5.47 0.32 33.63
N GLU A 3 4.81 1.17 34.40
CA GLU A 3 4.16 2.38 33.87
C GLU A 3 5.27 3.31 33.41
N LYS A 4 5.50 3.40 32.10
CA LYS A 4 6.25 4.51 31.53
C LYS A 4 5.29 5.69 31.38
N GLU A 5 5.57 6.75 32.13
CA GLU A 5 4.92 8.06 32.06
C GLU A 5 4.72 8.51 30.61
N MET A 6 3.45 8.69 30.20
CA MET A 6 3.12 9.45 28.99
C MET A 6 2.85 10.90 29.36
N ALA A 7 3.62 11.77 28.71
CA ALA A 7 3.58 13.22 28.79
C ALA A 7 2.14 13.77 28.67
N GLY A 8 1.89 14.87 29.40
CA GLY A 8 0.57 15.47 29.62
C GLY A 8 -0.25 15.72 28.34
N GLY A 9 -1.13 14.79 28.02
CA GLY A 9 -2.22 14.96 27.06
C GLY A 9 -3.50 15.44 27.74
N THR A 10 -4.28 16.25 27.03
CA THR A 10 -5.61 16.72 27.44
C THR A 10 -6.48 15.53 27.86
N LYS A 11 -6.81 15.40 29.14
CA LYS A 11 -7.75 14.38 29.62
C LYS A 11 -9.17 14.75 29.17
N GLY A 12 -9.86 13.82 28.52
CA GLY A 12 -11.26 14.01 28.13
C GLY A 12 -11.66 13.23 26.90
N LYS A 13 -12.94 13.37 26.52
CA LYS A 13 -13.48 12.79 25.29
C LYS A 13 -13.09 13.62 24.08
N PHE A 14 -12.59 12.95 23.05
CA PHE A 14 -12.29 13.53 21.74
C PHE A 14 -13.24 12.97 20.69
N ILE A 15 -13.90 13.84 19.93
CA ILE A 15 -14.79 13.46 18.84
C ILE A 15 -13.94 13.24 17.59
N LEU A 16 -13.83 11.99 17.15
CA LEU A 16 -13.17 11.62 15.91
C LEU A 16 -13.98 12.05 14.69
N TYR A 17 -15.29 11.83 14.74
CA TYR A 17 -16.18 12.10 13.61
C TYR A 17 -17.62 12.31 14.07
N ARG A 18 -18.38 13.10 13.31
CA ARG A 18 -19.82 13.26 13.47
C ARG A 18 -20.50 13.08 12.12
N ASP A 19 -21.34 12.06 12.01
CA ASP A 19 -22.18 11.83 10.83
C ASP A 19 -23.27 12.90 10.72
N LEU A 20 -23.84 13.06 9.52
CA LEU A 20 -24.91 14.03 9.26
C LEU A 20 -26.19 13.77 10.07
N ASP A 21 -26.41 12.54 10.52
CA ASP A 21 -27.53 12.13 11.36
C ASP A 21 -27.30 12.41 12.86
N GLY A 22 -26.14 12.98 13.22
CA GLY A 22 -25.77 13.31 14.58
C GLY A 22 -25.02 12.20 15.31
N THR A 23 -24.83 11.01 14.72
CA THR A 23 -24.01 9.94 15.31
C THR A 23 -22.58 10.41 15.50
N THR A 24 -22.06 10.31 16.73
CA THR A 24 -20.68 10.70 17.07
C THR A 24 -19.82 9.48 17.33
N TYR A 25 -18.60 9.52 16.82
CA TYR A 25 -17.56 8.53 17.08
C TYR A 25 -16.48 9.21 17.93
N GLU A 26 -16.23 8.64 19.11
CA GLU A 26 -15.38 9.27 20.12
C GLU A 26 -14.37 8.28 20.74
N VAL A 27 -13.34 8.85 21.34
CA VAL A 27 -12.30 8.17 22.13
C VAL A 27 -11.97 8.98 23.37
N ASP A 28 -11.58 8.30 24.44
CA ASP A 28 -10.99 8.95 25.60
C ASP A 28 -9.49 9.19 25.37
N LEU A 29 -9.02 10.35 25.82
CA LEU A 29 -7.60 10.73 25.81
C LEU A 29 -6.98 10.60 27.21
N PRO A 30 -5.70 10.18 27.31
CA PRO A 30 -4.81 9.80 26.20
C PRO A 30 -5.21 8.47 25.55
N LEU A 31 -4.87 8.31 24.26
CA LEU A 31 -5.11 7.06 23.54
C LEU A 31 -4.27 5.92 24.14
N THR A 32 -4.83 4.72 24.17
CA THR A 32 -4.19 3.53 24.77
C THR A 32 -3.66 2.57 23.72
N SER A 33 -2.57 1.87 24.05
CA SER A 33 -2.08 0.66 23.37
C SER A 33 -1.80 -0.40 24.43
N TYR A 34 -2.31 -1.60 24.24
CA TYR A 34 -2.15 -2.74 25.17
C TYR A 34 -1.17 -3.79 24.65
N VAL A 35 -0.51 -3.49 23.53
CA VAL A 35 0.41 -4.40 22.84
C VAL A 35 1.77 -3.77 22.65
N ASP A 36 2.79 -4.62 22.69
CA ASP A 36 4.13 -4.30 22.22
C ASP A 36 4.24 -4.65 20.73
N VAL A 37 4.39 -3.62 19.90
CA VAL A 37 4.42 -3.77 18.45
C VAL A 37 5.68 -4.50 17.98
N GLU A 38 6.80 -4.37 18.70
CA GLU A 38 8.03 -5.09 18.38
C GLU A 38 7.86 -6.60 18.61
N GLU A 39 7.23 -6.99 19.72
CA GLU A 39 6.92 -8.40 19.99
C GLU A 39 6.00 -8.99 18.90
N LEU A 40 4.99 -8.23 18.45
CA LEU A 40 4.11 -8.69 17.37
C LEU A 40 4.84 -8.81 16.03
N ARG A 41 5.73 -7.86 15.69
CA ARG A 41 6.59 -7.93 14.50
C ARG A 41 7.47 -9.17 14.54
N GLU A 42 8.11 -9.44 15.68
CA GLU A 42 8.94 -10.64 15.87
C GLU A 42 8.10 -11.93 15.79
N ALA A 43 6.91 -11.96 16.39
CA ALA A 43 6.00 -13.10 16.32
C ALA A 43 5.50 -13.39 14.88
N LEU A 44 5.38 -12.34 14.05
CA LEU A 44 5.09 -12.50 12.63
C LEU A 44 6.30 -13.03 11.83
N GLY A 45 7.51 -12.98 12.39
CA GLY A 45 8.76 -13.33 11.70
C GLY A 45 9.24 -12.23 10.75
N LEU A 46 8.85 -10.98 10.98
CA LEU A 46 9.18 -9.86 10.11
C LEU A 46 10.57 -9.26 10.45
N PRO A 47 11.30 -8.71 9.45
CA PRO A 47 12.64 -8.18 9.64
C PRO A 47 12.76 -7.07 10.70
N LYS A 48 13.92 -6.98 11.36
CA LYS A 48 14.19 -5.97 12.42
C LYS A 48 14.45 -4.55 11.90
N TYR A 49 14.71 -4.40 10.60
CA TYR A 49 14.95 -3.09 10.00
C TYR A 49 13.68 -2.29 9.74
N ILE A 50 12.49 -2.91 9.88
CA ILE A 50 11.22 -2.23 9.64
C ILE A 50 11.07 -1.08 10.62
N ASP A 51 10.95 0.13 10.10
CA ASP A 51 10.80 1.32 10.92
C ASP A 51 9.39 1.43 11.52
N LEU A 52 9.29 1.22 12.84
CA LEU A 52 8.07 1.34 13.62
C LEU A 52 7.84 2.73 14.23
N ASN A 53 8.66 3.74 13.89
CA ASN A 53 8.41 5.13 14.29
C ASN A 53 7.15 5.69 13.62
N TYR A 54 6.79 5.17 12.44
CA TYR A 54 5.57 5.53 11.73
C TYR A 54 4.34 4.83 12.34
N PHE A 55 3.32 5.61 12.70
CA PHE A 55 2.07 5.05 13.21
C PHE A 55 1.40 4.06 12.25
N PRO A 56 1.33 4.30 10.91
CA PRO A 56 0.77 3.32 9.99
C PRO A 56 1.49 1.97 10.03
N MET A 57 2.84 1.94 10.13
CA MET A 57 3.58 0.68 10.25
C MET A 57 3.26 -0.05 11.55
N ARG A 58 3.13 0.67 12.68
CA ARG A 58 2.72 0.04 13.95
C ARG A 58 1.34 -0.58 13.84
N SER A 59 0.37 0.17 13.32
CA SER A 59 -0.99 -0.31 13.09
C SER A 59 -1.03 -1.54 12.18
N ALA A 60 -0.14 -1.58 11.16
CA ALA A 60 0.00 -2.73 10.29
C ALA A 60 0.47 -4.00 11.00
N MET A 61 1.48 -3.93 11.86
CA MET A 61 1.96 -5.11 12.61
C MET A 61 0.85 -5.69 13.48
N VAL A 62 0.10 -4.84 14.19
CA VAL A 62 -1.01 -5.28 15.05
C VAL A 62 -2.13 -5.90 14.21
N THR A 63 -2.47 -5.27 13.08
CA THR A 63 -3.53 -5.76 12.17
C THR A 63 -3.16 -7.10 11.54
N LEU A 64 -1.93 -7.26 11.05
CA LEU A 64 -1.45 -8.52 10.47
C LEU A 64 -1.43 -9.64 11.52
N TRP A 65 -0.91 -9.36 12.72
CA TRP A 65 -0.88 -10.32 13.81
C TRP A 65 -2.29 -10.77 14.20
N ALA A 66 -3.22 -9.82 14.33
CA ALA A 66 -4.62 -10.13 14.63
C ALA A 66 -5.28 -10.96 13.51
N ALA A 67 -4.97 -10.68 12.25
CA ALA A 67 -5.49 -11.44 11.11
C ALA A 67 -5.00 -12.90 11.10
N VAL A 68 -3.73 -13.12 11.39
CA VAL A 68 -3.14 -14.47 11.51
C VAL A 68 -3.76 -15.23 12.69
N ASN A 69 -4.01 -14.55 13.81
CA ASN A 69 -4.55 -15.14 15.03
C ASN A 69 -6.09 -15.13 15.11
N ALA A 70 -6.78 -14.71 14.05
CA ALA A 70 -8.24 -14.58 14.00
C ALA A 70 -9.04 -15.80 14.52
N PRO A 71 -8.58 -17.06 14.35
CA PRO A 71 -9.24 -18.23 14.96
C PRO A 71 -9.27 -18.21 16.49
N GLY A 72 -8.21 -17.74 17.14
CA GLY A 72 -8.03 -17.78 18.59
C GLY A 72 -8.36 -16.48 19.33
N LEU A 73 -8.65 -15.38 18.63
CA LEU A 73 -8.86 -14.07 19.27
C LEU A 73 -9.99 -14.03 20.31
N HIS A 74 -11.01 -14.87 20.16
CA HIS A 74 -12.11 -14.97 21.12
C HIS A 74 -11.72 -15.58 22.47
N GLU A 75 -10.66 -16.40 22.50
CA GLU A 75 -10.11 -16.95 23.73
C GLU A 75 -9.12 -15.97 24.36
N LEU A 76 -8.31 -15.29 23.53
CA LEU A 76 -7.32 -14.32 23.98
C LEU A 76 -7.93 -13.00 24.47
N TYR A 77 -9.01 -12.56 23.82
CA TYR A 77 -9.68 -11.29 24.08
C TYR A 77 -11.21 -11.45 24.09
N PRO A 78 -11.78 -12.20 25.04
CA PRO A 78 -13.21 -12.53 25.08
C PRO A 78 -14.13 -11.31 25.18
N GLU A 79 -13.65 -10.22 25.79
CA GLU A 79 -14.38 -8.95 25.90
C GLU A 79 -14.50 -8.20 24.56
N ALA A 80 -13.51 -8.38 23.67
CA ALA A 80 -13.52 -7.79 22.32
C ALA A 80 -14.23 -8.71 21.31
N PHE A 81 -13.97 -10.02 21.39
CA PHE A 81 -14.43 -11.01 20.43
C PHE A 81 -15.26 -12.10 21.10
N LYS A 82 -16.58 -11.89 21.22
CA LYS A 82 -17.50 -12.86 21.83
C LYS A 82 -17.66 -14.18 21.07
N LYS A 83 -17.22 -14.22 19.81
CA LYS A 83 -17.32 -15.36 18.89
C LYS A 83 -16.07 -15.41 18.03
N VAL A 84 -15.77 -16.59 17.51
CA VAL A 84 -14.73 -16.80 16.48
C VAL A 84 -14.95 -15.83 15.32
N VAL A 85 -13.91 -15.06 14.98
CA VAL A 85 -13.94 -14.08 13.88
C VAL A 85 -13.84 -14.80 12.53
N SER A 86 -12.88 -15.71 12.40
CA SER A 86 -12.67 -16.56 11.22
C SER A 86 -12.17 -17.93 11.68
N LYS A 87 -12.64 -19.03 11.07
CA LYS A 87 -12.25 -20.40 11.45
C LYS A 87 -10.79 -20.72 11.12
N THR A 88 -10.20 -19.99 10.19
CA THR A 88 -8.80 -20.12 9.76
C THR A 88 -8.12 -18.74 9.81
N PRO A 89 -6.78 -18.67 9.83
CA PRO A 89 -6.07 -17.41 9.67
C PRO A 89 -6.61 -16.62 8.47
N ILE A 90 -6.71 -15.31 8.60
CA ILE A 90 -7.05 -14.41 7.51
C ILE A 90 -5.72 -13.98 6.87
N PRO A 91 -5.41 -14.38 5.63
CA PRO A 91 -4.18 -13.97 4.96
C PRO A 91 -4.36 -12.54 4.44
N ALA A 92 -4.33 -11.56 5.36
CA ALA A 92 -4.26 -10.15 5.03
C ALA A 92 -2.87 -9.84 4.49
N LEU A 93 -2.84 -9.26 3.29
CA LEU A 93 -1.61 -8.87 2.61
C LEU A 93 -1.56 -7.35 2.52
N LEU A 94 -0.41 -6.79 2.86
CA LEU A 94 -0.11 -5.39 2.57
C LEU A 94 0.29 -5.22 1.11
N PHE A 95 -0.05 -4.05 0.57
CA PHE A 95 0.56 -3.53 -0.64
C PHE A 95 0.86 -2.04 -0.46
N GLY A 96 1.34 -1.38 -1.52
CA GLY A 96 1.71 0.03 -1.43
C GLY A 96 3.02 0.25 -0.64
N GLY A 97 3.15 1.43 -0.02
CA GLY A 97 4.41 1.84 0.63
C GLY A 97 4.77 1.04 1.88
N ALA A 98 3.78 0.55 2.62
CA ALA A 98 4.02 -0.27 3.81
C ALA A 98 4.66 -1.62 3.45
N ALA A 99 4.20 -2.25 2.36
CA ALA A 99 4.79 -3.48 1.86
C ALA A 99 6.22 -3.29 1.34
N VAL A 100 6.51 -2.16 0.70
CA VAL A 100 7.88 -1.81 0.27
C VAL A 100 8.79 -1.67 1.49
N LYS A 101 8.36 -1.00 2.55
CA LYS A 101 9.13 -0.92 3.81
C LYS A 101 9.36 -2.30 4.45
N ILE A 102 8.48 -3.28 4.23
CA ILE A 102 8.69 -4.64 4.75
C ILE A 102 9.79 -5.38 4.01
N HIS A 103 9.93 -5.17 2.70
CA HIS A 103 10.92 -5.88 1.87
C HIS A 103 12.26 -5.15 1.75
N CYS A 104 12.25 -3.82 1.82
CA CYS A 104 13.38 -3.00 1.37
C CYS A 104 14.01 -2.21 2.52
N PRO A 105 15.18 -2.63 3.05
CA PRO A 105 15.96 -1.84 4.00
C PRO A 105 16.22 -0.40 3.53
N SER A 106 16.45 -0.18 2.23
CA SER A 106 16.73 1.14 1.65
C SER A 106 15.54 2.12 1.75
N ALA A 107 14.32 1.62 1.99
CA ALA A 107 13.11 2.43 2.17
C ALA A 107 12.78 2.71 3.65
N ASN A 108 13.57 2.19 4.60
CA ASN A 108 13.39 2.40 6.05
C ASN A 108 14.33 3.48 6.59
N ALA A 109 14.24 3.75 7.90
CA ALA A 109 15.05 4.75 8.60
C ALA A 109 16.54 4.66 8.23
N GLY A 110 17.09 5.76 7.73
CA GLY A 110 18.50 5.87 7.35
C GLY A 110 18.84 5.30 5.97
N GLY A 111 17.85 4.81 5.21
CA GLY A 111 18.02 4.40 3.82
C GLY A 111 17.92 5.56 2.82
N PRO A 112 18.54 5.44 1.63
CA PRO A 112 18.56 6.53 0.64
C PRO A 112 17.18 6.80 0.00
N LEU A 113 16.24 5.87 0.13
CA LEU A 113 14.89 5.96 -0.41
C LEU A 113 13.85 6.05 0.72
N GLU A 114 14.29 6.42 1.92
CA GLU A 114 13.41 6.66 3.04
C GLU A 114 12.38 7.74 2.69
N ARG A 115 11.11 7.44 2.96
CA ARG A 115 10.02 8.41 2.95
C ARG A 115 8.95 8.02 3.99
N PRO A 116 8.16 9.00 4.47
CA PRO A 116 6.99 8.71 5.27
C PRO A 116 5.91 8.01 4.43
N ILE A 117 5.15 7.13 5.08
CA ILE A 117 3.90 6.57 4.54
C ILE A 117 2.72 7.21 5.28
N LYS A 118 1.65 7.51 4.55
CA LYS A 118 0.45 8.18 5.09
C LYS A 118 -0.63 7.18 5.52
N ASP A 119 -0.58 5.99 4.94
CA ASP A 119 -1.62 4.97 5.00
C ASP A 119 -1.03 3.57 4.80
N THR A 120 -1.88 2.57 5.06
CA THR A 120 -1.60 1.15 4.83
C THR A 120 -2.70 0.61 3.96
N ASP A 121 -2.35 -0.18 2.94
CA ASP A 121 -3.33 -0.77 2.03
C ASP A 121 -3.38 -2.28 2.25
N TYR A 122 -4.59 -2.81 2.45
CA TYR A 122 -4.79 -4.25 2.67
C TYR A 122 -5.55 -4.89 1.52
N ILE A 123 -5.19 -6.13 1.24
CA ILE A 123 -5.96 -7.03 0.38
C ILE A 123 -6.11 -8.39 1.06
N VAL A 124 -7.32 -8.94 1.03
CA VAL A 124 -7.68 -10.22 1.65
C VAL A 124 -8.44 -11.11 0.66
N PRO A 125 -8.55 -12.43 0.90
CA PRO A 125 -9.44 -13.26 0.11
C PRO A 125 -10.88 -12.76 0.22
N LYS A 126 -11.59 -12.64 -0.90
CA LYS A 126 -12.98 -12.15 -0.91
C LYS A 126 -13.89 -12.90 0.08
N LYS A 127 -13.69 -14.22 0.20
CA LYS A 127 -14.43 -15.08 1.15
C LYS A 127 -14.23 -14.72 2.63
N GLN A 128 -13.15 -14.03 2.98
CA GLN A 128 -12.80 -13.59 4.34
C GLN A 128 -12.88 -12.06 4.49
N GLY A 129 -13.27 -11.32 3.44
CA GLY A 129 -13.33 -9.86 3.45
C GLY A 129 -14.22 -9.29 4.55
N ILE A 130 -15.40 -9.89 4.76
CA ILE A 130 -16.31 -9.47 5.83
C ILE A 130 -15.78 -9.80 7.23
N ASP A 131 -15.04 -10.89 7.37
CA ASP A 131 -14.44 -11.29 8.65
C ASP A 131 -13.30 -10.34 9.02
N PHE A 132 -12.47 -9.96 8.04
CA PHE A 132 -11.43 -8.95 8.21
C PHE A 132 -12.01 -7.56 8.53
N TYR A 133 -13.08 -7.16 7.84
CA TYR A 133 -13.79 -5.92 8.16
C TYR A 133 -14.31 -5.91 9.63
N LYS A 134 -14.90 -7.02 10.08
CA LYS A 134 -15.37 -7.15 11.48
C LYS A 134 -14.22 -7.18 12.49
N LEU A 135 -13.10 -7.79 12.13
CA LEU A 135 -11.87 -7.79 12.92
C LEU A 135 -11.45 -6.35 13.23
N LEU A 136 -11.31 -5.52 12.20
CA LEU A 136 -10.90 -4.12 12.32
C LEU A 136 -11.81 -3.33 13.29
N LEU A 137 -13.12 -3.53 13.21
CA LEU A 137 -14.10 -2.86 14.08
C LEU A 137 -14.01 -3.22 15.57
N GLN A 138 -13.24 -4.24 15.96
CA GLN A 138 -13.03 -4.62 17.36
C GLN A 138 -11.58 -4.44 17.83
N MET A 139 -10.68 -3.94 16.97
CA MET A 139 -9.26 -3.80 17.28
C MET A 139 -9.03 -2.89 18.50
N ASP A 140 -9.83 -1.83 18.67
CA ASP A 140 -9.70 -0.91 19.81
C ASP A 140 -9.92 -1.58 21.16
N LYS A 141 -10.88 -2.51 21.23
CA LYS A 141 -11.20 -3.22 22.47
C LYS A 141 -10.14 -4.24 22.86
N ALA A 142 -9.48 -4.86 21.88
CA ALA A 142 -8.46 -5.88 22.13
C ALA A 142 -7.08 -5.27 22.34
N PHE A 143 -6.71 -4.26 21.55
CA PHE A 143 -5.33 -3.79 21.43
C PHE A 143 -5.13 -2.34 21.87
N GLY A 144 -6.20 -1.61 22.19
CA GLY A 144 -6.16 -0.23 22.69
C GLY A 144 -6.73 0.78 21.69
N THR A 145 -7.17 1.93 22.21
CA THR A 145 -7.95 2.93 21.45
C THR A 145 -7.20 3.57 20.29
N GLN A 146 -5.87 3.46 20.25
CA GLN A 146 -5.06 3.86 19.11
C GLN A 146 -5.45 3.09 17.82
N TYR A 147 -5.92 1.85 17.93
CA TYR A 147 -6.28 0.99 16.79
C TYR A 147 -7.77 1.06 16.43
N LYS A 148 -8.45 2.15 16.78
CA LYS A 148 -9.89 2.29 16.55
C LYS A 148 -10.23 2.43 15.07
N SER A 149 -11.06 1.50 14.61
CA SER A 149 -11.80 1.58 13.36
C SER A 149 -13.29 1.63 13.61
N PHE A 150 -14.03 2.36 12.78
CA PHE A 150 -15.48 2.50 12.84
C PHE A 150 -16.06 2.70 11.44
N ALA A 151 -17.33 2.37 11.28
CA ALA A 151 -18.02 2.51 10.00
C ALA A 151 -18.97 3.70 10.03
N THR A 152 -18.70 4.73 9.22
CA THR A 152 -19.58 5.88 9.01
C THR A 152 -20.80 5.49 8.16
N ALA A 153 -21.79 6.38 8.05
CA ALA A 153 -22.91 6.18 7.12
C ALA A 153 -22.43 6.00 5.67
N ASN A 154 -21.41 6.74 5.26
CA ASN A 154 -20.83 6.64 3.91
C ASN A 154 -20.09 5.31 3.70
N ASP A 155 -19.34 4.84 4.69
CA ASP A 155 -18.65 3.53 4.62
C ASP A 155 -19.66 2.40 4.42
N ARG A 156 -20.75 2.41 5.19
CA ARG A 156 -21.80 1.38 5.08
C ARG A 156 -22.46 1.37 3.70
N ARG A 157 -22.76 2.54 3.14
CA ARG A 157 -23.33 2.66 1.78
C ARG A 157 -22.35 2.13 0.72
N PHE A 158 -21.08 2.53 0.80
CA PHE A 158 -20.05 2.05 -0.09
C PHE A 158 -19.90 0.52 -0.03
N ASN A 159 -19.83 -0.04 1.18
CA ASN A 159 -19.66 -1.49 1.40
C ASN A 159 -20.84 -2.29 0.84
N ALA A 160 -22.07 -1.78 0.99
CA ALA A 160 -23.26 -2.40 0.42
C ALA A 160 -23.23 -2.44 -1.11
N TRP A 161 -22.79 -1.36 -1.76
CA TRP A 161 -22.71 -1.27 -3.23
C TRP A 161 -21.59 -2.10 -3.85
N ARG A 162 -20.52 -2.37 -3.11
CA ARG A 162 -19.35 -3.10 -3.63
C ARG A 162 -19.48 -4.62 -3.54
N HIS A 163 -20.56 -5.15 -2.96
CA HIS A 163 -20.87 -6.59 -2.93
C HIS A 163 -19.67 -7.49 -2.51
N GLY A 164 -18.87 -7.00 -1.57
CA GLY A 164 -17.71 -7.70 -1.03
C GLY A 164 -16.43 -7.69 -1.90
N GLU A 165 -16.41 -6.98 -3.02
CA GLU A 165 -15.19 -6.76 -3.83
C GLU A 165 -14.23 -5.76 -3.17
N ARG A 166 -14.77 -4.83 -2.39
CA ARG A 166 -14.02 -3.82 -1.64
C ARG A 166 -14.83 -3.38 -0.43
N TYR A 167 -14.13 -3.08 0.66
CA TYR A 167 -14.72 -2.47 1.84
C TYR A 167 -13.98 -1.16 2.16
N ARG A 168 -14.67 -0.28 2.88
CA ARG A 168 -14.15 0.92 3.52
C ARG A 168 -14.46 0.88 5.00
N VAL A 169 -13.52 1.37 5.78
CA VAL A 169 -13.68 1.62 7.20
C VAL A 169 -12.90 2.87 7.55
N THR A 170 -13.47 3.73 8.39
CA THR A 170 -12.76 4.90 8.91
C THR A 170 -11.92 4.47 10.11
N THR A 171 -10.65 4.85 10.16
CA THR A 171 -9.72 4.46 11.23
C THR A 171 -8.89 5.65 11.68
N ILE A 172 -8.40 5.60 12.92
CA ILE A 172 -7.25 6.42 13.31
C ILE A 172 -6.06 5.96 12.47
N ASN A 173 -5.43 6.88 11.74
CA ASN A 173 -4.32 6.60 10.83
C ASN A 173 -3.05 7.38 11.16
N ASP A 174 -3.12 8.32 12.11
CA ASP A 174 -1.98 9.10 12.60
C ASP A 174 -2.29 9.65 14.00
N ILE A 175 -1.25 9.94 14.77
CA ILE A 175 -1.34 10.57 16.10
C ILE A 175 -0.30 11.69 16.11
N ASN A 176 -0.75 12.93 16.30
CA ASN A 176 0.17 14.07 16.29
C ASN A 176 0.98 14.17 17.60
N ASP A 177 1.94 15.10 17.63
CA ASP A 177 2.83 15.31 18.78
C ASP A 177 2.12 15.65 20.09
N ASN A 178 0.87 16.15 20.01
CA ASN A 178 0.02 16.43 21.19
C ASN A 178 -0.82 15.22 21.63
N GLY A 179 -0.61 14.05 21.03
CA GLY A 179 -1.38 12.84 21.30
C GLY A 179 -2.79 12.83 20.72
N LEU A 180 -3.12 13.75 19.80
CA LEU A 180 -4.44 13.82 19.18
C LEU A 180 -4.51 12.94 17.93
N PRO A 181 -5.57 12.13 17.78
CA PRO A 181 -5.74 11.27 16.62
C PRO A 181 -6.13 12.07 15.37
N LYS A 182 -5.64 11.61 14.22
CA LYS A 182 -6.21 11.92 12.91
C LYS A 182 -6.85 10.67 12.34
N ILE A 183 -7.97 10.86 11.64
CA ILE A 183 -8.68 9.78 10.97
C ILE A 183 -8.48 9.82 9.47
N ALA A 184 -8.54 8.65 8.85
CA ALA A 184 -8.64 8.49 7.41
C ALA A 184 -9.53 7.31 7.06
N VAL A 185 -9.92 7.24 5.78
CA VAL A 185 -10.61 6.07 5.22
C VAL A 185 -9.58 5.03 4.83
N LEU A 186 -9.71 3.84 5.39
CA LEU A 186 -8.94 2.65 5.01
C LEU A 186 -9.72 1.89 3.93
N ASP A 187 -9.10 1.72 2.77
CA ASP A 187 -9.63 0.89 1.69
C ASP A 187 -9.14 -0.56 1.82
N LEU A 188 -10.07 -1.50 1.81
CA LEU A 188 -9.82 -2.94 1.93
C LEU A 188 -10.18 -3.62 0.62
N PHE A 189 -9.19 -4.09 -0.11
CA PHE A 189 -9.39 -4.79 -1.38
C PHE A 189 -9.65 -6.27 -1.15
N CYS A 190 -10.36 -6.92 -2.07
CA CYS A 190 -10.58 -8.35 -2.05
C CYS A 190 -10.16 -8.99 -3.38
N ASP A 191 -9.26 -9.97 -3.32
CA ASP A 191 -8.71 -10.73 -4.46
C ASP A 191 -7.93 -9.95 -5.54
N VAL A 192 -8.38 -8.75 -5.92
CA VAL A 192 -7.86 -7.95 -7.04
C VAL A 192 -7.68 -6.49 -6.61
N ILE A 193 -6.53 -5.92 -6.97
CA ILE A 193 -6.30 -4.47 -6.92
C ILE A 193 -6.92 -3.87 -8.18
N ASP A 194 -8.07 -3.20 -8.04
CA ASP A 194 -8.81 -2.59 -9.13
C ASP A 194 -8.63 -1.05 -9.10
N LEU A 195 -7.59 -0.59 -9.78
CA LEU A 195 -7.23 0.83 -9.94
C LEU A 195 -7.21 1.20 -11.43
N ARG A 196 -6.12 1.79 -11.93
CA ARG A 196 -5.96 2.10 -13.37
C ARG A 196 -5.98 0.83 -14.22
N HIS A 197 -5.44 -0.25 -13.65
CA HIS A 197 -5.54 -1.60 -14.16
C HIS A 197 -6.00 -2.54 -13.05
N ARG A 198 -6.33 -3.78 -13.44
CA ARG A 198 -6.67 -4.85 -12.52
C ARG A 198 -5.45 -5.74 -12.30
N VAL A 199 -5.02 -5.89 -11.05
CA VAL A 199 -3.92 -6.78 -10.66
C VAL A 199 -4.48 -7.87 -9.75
N ASP A 200 -4.52 -9.11 -10.25
CA ASP A 200 -5.01 -10.27 -9.50
C ASP A 200 -3.90 -10.82 -8.61
N VAL A 201 -4.13 -10.85 -7.31
CA VAL A 201 -3.14 -11.28 -6.31
C VAL A 201 -3.53 -12.58 -5.60
N ARG A 202 -4.55 -13.30 -6.10
CA ARG A 202 -5.05 -14.51 -5.43
C ARG A 202 -3.98 -15.58 -5.20
N GLU A 203 -2.99 -15.65 -6.09
CA GLU A 203 -1.85 -16.57 -5.97
C GLU A 203 -0.92 -16.24 -4.78
N ALA A 204 -0.99 -15.01 -4.23
CA ALA A 204 -0.18 -14.59 -3.09
C ALA A 204 -0.75 -15.07 -1.74
N PHE A 205 -2.08 -15.25 -1.61
CA PHE A 205 -2.70 -15.61 -0.33
C PHE A 205 -2.22 -16.94 0.27
N PRO A 206 -2.03 -18.04 -0.49
CA PRO A 206 -1.52 -19.29 0.07
C PRO A 206 -0.09 -19.16 0.61
N LYS A 207 0.67 -18.18 0.09
CA LYS A 207 2.09 -17.94 0.39
C LYS A 207 2.30 -16.70 1.25
N TYR A 208 1.27 -16.24 1.97
CA TYR A 208 1.31 -14.98 2.71
C TYR A 208 2.52 -14.87 3.66
N LYS A 209 2.93 -15.96 4.32
CA LYS A 209 4.13 -15.96 5.17
C LYS A 209 5.44 -15.86 4.38
N GLU A 210 5.54 -16.58 3.27
CA GLU A 210 6.71 -16.55 2.38
C GLU A 210 6.90 -15.16 1.76
N ASN A 211 5.80 -14.45 1.48
CA ASN A 211 5.79 -13.08 0.96
C ASN A 211 5.79 -12.02 2.07
N LEU A 212 6.18 -12.35 3.31
CA LEU A 212 6.24 -11.40 4.43
C LEU A 212 4.93 -10.61 4.66
N TYR A 213 3.79 -11.28 4.48
CA TYR A 213 2.44 -10.72 4.57
C TYR A 213 2.20 -9.57 3.58
N THR A 214 2.82 -9.63 2.40
CA THR A 214 2.59 -8.72 1.28
C THR A 214 2.10 -9.45 0.04
N ILE A 215 1.75 -8.71 -1.02
CA ILE A 215 1.40 -9.28 -2.32
C ILE A 215 2.59 -9.89 -3.09
N GLY A 216 3.81 -9.80 -2.53
CA GLY A 216 5.07 -10.23 -3.12
C GLY A 216 5.69 -9.20 -4.08
N LEU A 217 7.00 -9.29 -4.31
CA LEU A 217 7.78 -8.30 -5.06
C LEU A 217 7.23 -8.02 -6.47
N GLU A 218 6.86 -9.04 -7.24
CA GLU A 218 6.40 -8.83 -8.63
C GLU A 218 5.07 -8.08 -8.67
N ASN A 219 4.12 -8.46 -7.80
CA ASN A 219 2.85 -7.76 -7.73
C ASN A 219 3.01 -6.37 -7.14
N LEU A 220 3.98 -6.13 -6.24
CA LEU A 220 4.30 -4.79 -5.76
C LEU A 220 4.79 -3.90 -6.90
N ILE A 221 5.77 -4.35 -7.69
CA ILE A 221 6.27 -3.63 -8.87
C ILE A 221 5.11 -3.33 -9.84
N ILE A 222 4.31 -4.35 -10.19
CA ILE A 222 3.17 -4.18 -11.10
C ILE A 222 2.14 -3.20 -10.52
N SER A 223 1.82 -3.31 -9.22
CA SER A 223 0.81 -2.46 -8.57
C SER A 223 1.21 -0.98 -8.51
N LYS A 224 2.50 -0.68 -8.50
CA LYS A 224 3.06 0.67 -8.59
C LYS A 224 3.16 1.16 -10.03
N ALA A 225 3.73 0.33 -10.90
CA ALA A 225 3.97 0.64 -12.31
C ALA A 225 2.69 0.64 -13.16
N GLN A 226 1.52 0.25 -12.64
CA GLN A 226 0.24 0.42 -13.31
C GLN A 226 -0.31 1.86 -13.29
N PHE A 227 0.33 2.78 -12.57
CA PHE A 227 -0.13 4.17 -12.51
C PHE A 227 0.01 4.85 -13.88
N ILE A 228 -1.10 5.35 -14.41
CA ILE A 228 -1.15 6.04 -15.70
C ILE A 228 -2.40 6.91 -15.79
N PHE A 229 -2.26 8.08 -16.41
CA PHE A 229 -3.38 8.89 -16.86
C PHE A 229 -2.95 9.79 -18.02
N ASP A 230 -3.90 10.52 -18.61
CA ASP A 230 -3.61 11.51 -19.64
C ASP A 230 -4.05 12.92 -19.23
N MET A 231 -3.46 13.92 -19.87
CA MET A 231 -3.90 15.30 -19.75
C MET A 231 -3.61 16.10 -21.02
N PRO A 232 -4.29 17.23 -21.24
CA PRO A 232 -4.02 18.10 -22.37
C PRO A 232 -2.55 18.54 -22.42
N LYS A 233 -1.97 18.56 -23.61
CA LYS A 233 -0.54 18.86 -23.83
C LYS A 233 -0.11 20.24 -23.33
N LYS A 234 -1.04 21.20 -23.23
CA LYS A 234 -0.80 22.53 -22.64
C LYS A 234 -0.30 22.48 -21.18
N TYR A 235 -0.54 21.39 -20.46
CA TYR A 235 -0.08 21.19 -19.08
C TYR A 235 1.36 20.66 -18.98
N ALA A 236 2.03 20.38 -20.10
CA ALA A 236 3.41 19.90 -20.10
C ALA A 236 4.38 20.93 -19.49
N ASP A 237 4.21 22.22 -19.82
CA ASP A 237 5.03 23.29 -19.25
C ASP A 237 4.75 23.48 -17.76
N GLU A 238 3.50 23.28 -17.32
CA GLU A 238 3.13 23.31 -15.91
C GLU A 238 3.80 22.19 -15.12
N LEU A 239 3.81 20.96 -15.64
CA LEU A 239 4.55 19.85 -15.03
C LEU A 239 6.03 20.18 -14.90
N LYS A 240 6.64 20.76 -15.94
CA LYS A 240 8.04 21.18 -15.90
C LYS A 240 8.30 22.25 -14.85
N ASN A 241 7.41 23.23 -14.72
CA ASN A 241 7.53 24.29 -13.71
C ASN A 241 7.45 23.75 -12.27
N HIS A 242 6.73 22.64 -12.06
CA HIS A 242 6.67 21.92 -10.78
C HIS A 242 7.71 20.80 -10.66
N GLY A 243 8.68 20.72 -11.60
CA GLY A 243 9.72 19.68 -11.59
C GLY A 243 9.19 18.25 -11.74
N CYS A 244 8.00 18.07 -12.31
CA CYS A 244 7.29 16.80 -12.46
C CYS A 244 7.29 16.28 -13.90
N ASP A 245 8.03 16.90 -14.82
CA ASP A 245 8.12 16.49 -16.23
C ASP A 245 8.81 15.13 -16.43
N TYR A 246 9.59 14.67 -15.44
CA TYR A 246 10.11 13.30 -15.39
C TYR A 246 9.01 12.23 -15.41
N ARG A 247 7.75 12.59 -15.12
CA ARG A 247 6.60 11.67 -15.15
C ARG A 247 6.01 11.48 -16.55
N ILE A 248 6.40 12.31 -17.52
CA ILE A 248 5.84 12.25 -18.87
C ILE A 248 6.38 11.02 -19.60
N LEU A 249 5.48 10.08 -19.92
CA LEU A 249 5.84 8.83 -20.58
C LEU A 249 6.02 9.03 -22.10
N SER A 250 7.13 8.53 -22.63
CA SER A 250 7.41 8.55 -24.06
C SER A 250 6.57 7.51 -24.80
N TYR A 251 5.45 7.93 -25.43
CA TYR A 251 4.61 7.05 -26.23
C TYR A 251 4.03 7.77 -27.47
N PRO A 252 4.67 7.64 -28.66
CA PRO A 252 4.37 8.47 -29.83
C PRO A 252 3.04 8.13 -30.53
N TYR A 253 2.37 7.06 -30.12
CA TYR A 253 1.15 6.56 -30.75
C TYR A 253 -0.13 7.15 -30.13
N TYR A 254 -0.01 7.94 -29.06
CA TYR A 254 -1.16 8.53 -28.38
C TYR A 254 -1.71 9.77 -29.09
N ALA A 255 -2.86 10.25 -28.61
CA ALA A 255 -3.47 11.49 -29.07
C ALA A 255 -2.50 12.68 -29.02
N LYS A 256 -2.34 13.38 -30.17
CA LYS A 256 -1.32 14.43 -30.37
C LYS A 256 -1.50 15.65 -29.48
N ASP A 257 -2.72 15.90 -29.03
CA ASP A 257 -3.13 17.00 -28.16
C ASP A 257 -3.01 16.66 -26.67
N LYS A 258 -2.52 15.47 -26.33
CA LYS A 258 -2.36 14.99 -24.96
C LYS A 258 -0.93 14.56 -24.65
N ILE A 259 -0.63 14.50 -23.36
CA ILE A 259 0.53 13.82 -22.78
C ILE A 259 0.04 12.69 -21.88
N ILE A 260 0.88 11.67 -21.73
CA ILE A 260 0.66 10.55 -20.81
C ILE A 260 1.56 10.78 -19.59
N VAL A 261 0.97 10.65 -18.40
CA VAL A 261 1.67 10.85 -17.13
C VAL A 261 1.69 9.54 -16.37
N GLY A 262 2.89 9.15 -15.93
CA GLY A 262 3.17 7.94 -15.17
C GLY A 262 3.29 8.19 -13.67
N MET A 263 4.04 7.29 -13.02
CA MET A 263 4.23 7.22 -11.57
C MET A 263 4.57 8.56 -10.91
N GLU A 264 4.11 8.73 -9.67
CA GLU A 264 4.54 9.82 -8.78
C GLU A 264 5.93 9.53 -8.18
N GLU A 265 6.59 10.53 -7.63
CA GLU A 265 7.90 10.38 -6.97
C GLU A 265 7.92 9.23 -5.97
N LYS A 266 6.89 9.15 -5.12
CA LYS A 266 6.76 8.11 -4.09
C LYS A 266 6.71 6.71 -4.69
N ASP A 267 6.09 6.54 -5.86
CA ASP A 267 5.94 5.25 -6.52
C ASP A 267 7.23 4.89 -7.27
N ILE A 268 7.94 5.88 -7.83
CA ILE A 268 9.30 5.69 -8.38
C ILE A 268 10.26 5.26 -7.28
N LYS A 269 10.32 5.98 -6.15
CA LYS A 269 11.17 5.62 -5.00
C LYS A 269 10.89 4.21 -4.50
N ASP A 270 9.62 3.84 -4.38
CA ASP A 270 9.21 2.51 -3.97
C ASP A 270 9.70 1.41 -4.93
N VAL A 271 9.57 1.64 -6.25
CA VAL A 271 10.08 0.70 -7.26
C VAL A 271 11.60 0.65 -7.26
N CYS A 272 12.28 1.79 -7.13
CA CYS A 272 13.73 1.85 -7.01
C CYS A 272 14.25 1.09 -5.79
N ALA A 273 13.55 1.16 -4.65
CA ALA A 273 13.93 0.45 -3.43
C ALA A 273 13.89 -1.07 -3.66
N ILE A 274 12.85 -1.55 -4.33
CA ILE A 274 12.74 -2.97 -4.71
C ILE A 274 13.91 -3.39 -5.60
N PHE A 275 14.22 -2.62 -6.65
CA PHE A 275 15.34 -2.94 -7.54
C PHE A 275 16.71 -2.71 -6.93
N LEU A 276 16.84 -1.89 -5.88
CA LEU A 276 18.10 -1.67 -5.18
C LEU A 276 18.41 -2.83 -4.23
N ASP A 277 17.40 -3.28 -3.47
CA ASP A 277 17.57 -4.28 -2.42
C ASP A 277 17.42 -5.73 -2.91
N HIS A 278 16.79 -5.95 -4.07
CA HIS A 278 16.54 -7.29 -4.61
C HIS A 278 17.13 -7.48 -6.01
N GLU A 279 17.74 -8.65 -6.22
CA GLU A 279 18.26 -9.07 -7.52
C GLU A 279 17.16 -9.67 -8.40
N ILE A 280 17.38 -9.65 -9.72
CA ILE A 280 16.60 -10.46 -10.66
C ILE A 280 17.02 -11.92 -10.48
N GLY A 281 16.08 -12.81 -10.19
CA GLY A 281 16.42 -14.21 -9.96
C GLY A 281 15.25 -15.06 -9.47
N SER A 282 15.58 -16.22 -8.92
CA SER A 282 14.61 -17.14 -8.31
C SER A 282 14.82 -17.18 -6.80
N GLY A 283 13.77 -16.93 -6.02
CA GLY A 283 13.82 -16.96 -4.57
C GLY A 283 12.63 -16.23 -3.96
N THR A 284 12.49 -16.29 -2.64
CA THR A 284 11.43 -15.57 -1.91
C THR A 284 11.64 -14.06 -1.89
N GLU A 285 12.90 -13.62 -1.84
CA GLU A 285 13.29 -12.20 -1.81
C GLU A 285 14.13 -11.83 -3.05
N ALA A 286 13.80 -12.41 -4.20
CA ALA A 286 14.36 -12.07 -5.51
C ALA A 286 13.21 -11.80 -6.49
N ILE A 287 13.44 -10.94 -7.48
CA ILE A 287 12.43 -10.55 -8.47
C ILE A 287 12.38 -11.63 -9.56
N ASP A 288 11.29 -12.41 -9.61
CA ASP A 288 11.09 -13.43 -10.63
C ASP A 288 10.53 -12.81 -11.93
N ALA A 289 11.44 -12.52 -12.86
CA ALA A 289 11.11 -11.97 -14.17
C ALA A 289 10.15 -12.86 -14.99
N GLN A 290 10.22 -14.19 -14.86
CA GLN A 290 9.34 -15.10 -15.59
C GLN A 290 7.93 -15.11 -15.01
N LYS A 291 7.81 -15.02 -13.68
CA LYS A 291 6.51 -14.83 -13.02
C LYS A 291 5.89 -13.51 -13.45
N MET A 292 6.66 -12.41 -13.46
CA MET A 292 6.17 -11.11 -13.88
C MET A 292 5.73 -11.11 -15.36
N ARG A 293 6.51 -11.74 -16.25
CA ARG A 293 6.15 -11.96 -17.65
C ARG A 293 4.81 -12.69 -17.79
N LYS A 294 4.62 -13.82 -17.11
CA LYS A 294 3.36 -14.61 -17.14
C LYS A 294 2.15 -13.82 -16.67
N ILE A 295 2.31 -12.92 -15.69
CA ILE A 295 1.23 -12.05 -15.24
C ILE A 295 0.86 -11.06 -16.35
N LEU A 296 1.86 -10.38 -16.92
CA LEU A 296 1.67 -9.34 -17.93
C LEU A 296 1.22 -9.86 -19.30
N GLU A 297 1.57 -11.10 -19.67
CA GLU A 297 1.11 -11.75 -20.91
C GLU A 297 -0.43 -11.86 -20.99
N LYS A 298 -1.10 -11.93 -19.84
CA LYS A 298 -2.56 -12.03 -19.74
C LYS A 298 -3.27 -10.71 -20.05
N ASP A 299 -2.59 -9.57 -19.90
CA ASP A 299 -3.16 -8.24 -20.14
C ASP A 299 -2.16 -7.31 -20.83
N LYS A 300 -2.29 -7.20 -22.16
CA LYS A 300 -1.44 -6.34 -23.00
C LYS A 300 -1.52 -4.85 -22.62
N LYS A 301 -2.64 -4.40 -22.04
CA LYS A 301 -2.84 -3.00 -21.63
C LYS A 301 -2.03 -2.71 -20.37
N LEU A 302 -2.10 -3.59 -19.37
CA LEU A 302 -1.28 -3.51 -18.16
C LEU A 302 0.20 -3.66 -18.50
N ALA A 303 0.56 -4.62 -19.37
CA ALA A 303 1.93 -4.83 -19.84
C ALA A 303 2.52 -3.55 -20.43
N LEU A 304 1.79 -2.89 -21.34
CA LEU A 304 2.25 -1.62 -21.92
C LEU A 304 2.49 -0.56 -20.85
N THR A 305 1.54 -0.37 -19.93
CA THR A 305 1.67 0.63 -18.86
C THR A 305 2.90 0.37 -17.99
N VAL A 306 3.08 -0.87 -17.54
CA VAL A 306 4.22 -1.26 -16.70
C VAL A 306 5.54 -1.05 -17.46
N THR A 307 5.62 -1.49 -18.71
CA THR A 307 6.81 -1.30 -19.56
C THR A 307 7.14 0.19 -19.75
N LEU A 308 6.16 1.05 -20.01
CA LEU A 308 6.39 2.49 -20.18
C LEU A 308 6.92 3.13 -18.89
N ASN A 309 6.32 2.82 -17.74
CA ASN A 309 6.76 3.34 -16.45
C ASN A 309 8.18 2.88 -16.08
N LEU A 310 8.50 1.60 -16.29
CA LEU A 310 9.85 1.07 -16.03
C LEU A 310 10.90 1.67 -16.98
N LYS A 311 10.59 1.80 -18.28
CA LYS A 311 11.48 2.49 -19.23
C LYS A 311 11.71 3.94 -18.83
N ASN A 312 10.67 4.62 -18.36
CA ASN A 312 10.79 6.00 -17.92
C ASN A 312 11.75 6.16 -16.73
N ILE A 313 11.79 5.20 -15.79
CA ILE A 313 12.80 5.21 -14.71
C ILE A 313 14.23 5.13 -15.30
N VAL A 314 14.44 4.24 -16.28
CA VAL A 314 15.76 4.08 -16.94
C VAL A 314 16.16 5.34 -17.72
N GLU A 315 15.21 5.96 -18.43
CA GLU A 315 15.43 7.17 -19.23
C GLU A 315 15.58 8.45 -18.39
N ARG A 316 15.27 8.39 -17.09
CA ARG A 316 15.35 9.52 -16.13
C ARG A 316 16.30 9.20 -14.98
N SER A 317 17.44 8.58 -15.30
CA SER A 317 18.47 8.23 -14.31
C SER A 317 19.02 9.46 -13.57
N ASP A 318 18.98 10.64 -14.20
CA ASP A 318 19.32 11.92 -13.60
C ASP A 318 18.44 12.27 -12.39
N VAL A 319 17.15 11.93 -12.43
CA VAL A 319 16.24 12.10 -11.30
C VAL A 319 16.60 11.14 -10.17
N LEU A 320 16.99 9.90 -10.49
CA LEU A 320 17.41 8.93 -9.49
C LEU A 320 18.67 9.39 -8.75
N GLU A 321 19.60 10.04 -9.45
CA GLU A 321 20.84 10.59 -8.87
C GLU A 321 20.58 11.73 -7.86
N THR A 322 19.35 12.21 -7.73
CA THR A 322 18.96 13.16 -6.65
C THR A 322 18.73 12.45 -5.30
N TRP A 323 18.51 11.13 -5.30
CA TRP A 323 18.26 10.33 -4.09
C TRP A 323 19.31 9.24 -3.88
N LEU A 324 19.87 8.73 -4.96
CA LEU A 324 20.79 7.59 -4.99
C LEU A 324 22.19 8.05 -5.42
N SER A 325 23.22 7.36 -4.94
CA SER A 325 24.55 7.48 -5.53
C SER A 325 24.54 6.97 -6.98
N LYS A 326 25.52 7.41 -7.79
CA LYS A 326 25.69 6.93 -9.17
C LYS A 326 25.79 5.42 -9.29
N ARG A 327 26.38 4.76 -8.27
CA ARG A 327 26.49 3.29 -8.22
C ARG A 327 25.12 2.66 -8.00
N GLU A 328 24.35 3.16 -7.04
CA GLU A 328 23.01 2.65 -6.75
C GLU A 328 22.03 2.91 -7.90
N SER A 329 22.07 4.10 -8.50
CA SER A 329 21.31 4.42 -9.72
C SER A 329 21.66 3.48 -10.88
N SER A 330 22.95 3.20 -11.09
CA SER A 330 23.39 2.19 -12.07
C SER A 330 22.85 0.78 -11.77
N THR A 331 22.88 0.34 -10.51
CA THR A 331 22.32 -0.96 -10.10
C THR A 331 20.83 -1.07 -10.41
N VAL A 332 20.06 -0.04 -10.03
CA VAL A 332 18.60 0.00 -10.25
C VAL A 332 18.29 -0.03 -11.75
N THR A 333 18.93 0.85 -12.53
CA THR A 333 18.69 0.94 -13.97
C THR A 333 19.09 -0.33 -14.72
N GLN A 334 20.22 -0.96 -14.37
CA GLN A 334 20.64 -2.24 -14.93
C GLN A 334 19.61 -3.34 -14.68
N ARG A 335 19.17 -3.52 -13.42
CA ARG A 335 18.19 -4.57 -13.09
C ARG A 335 16.83 -4.33 -13.74
N ILE A 336 16.40 -3.07 -13.89
CA ILE A 336 15.19 -2.73 -14.65
C ILE A 336 15.36 -3.09 -16.13
N GLN A 337 16.52 -2.81 -16.73
CA GLN A 337 16.80 -3.19 -18.12
C GLN A 337 16.77 -4.72 -18.31
N GLU A 338 17.43 -5.48 -17.42
CA GLU A 338 17.39 -6.95 -17.42
C GLU A 338 15.95 -7.49 -17.34
N LEU A 339 15.11 -6.89 -16.49
CA LEU A 339 13.70 -7.26 -16.43
C LEU A 339 12.95 -6.93 -17.73
N LEU A 340 13.16 -5.73 -18.28
CA LEU A 340 12.51 -5.26 -19.50
C LEU A 340 12.78 -6.16 -20.72
N GLU A 341 13.95 -6.80 -20.79
CA GLU A 341 14.29 -7.78 -21.84
C GLU A 341 13.43 -9.05 -21.79
N VAL A 342 12.92 -9.40 -20.61
CA VAL A 342 12.12 -10.60 -20.37
C VAL A 342 10.61 -10.34 -20.54
N LEU A 343 10.15 -9.11 -20.28
CA LEU A 343 8.75 -8.74 -20.32
C LEU A 343 8.13 -8.92 -21.72
N PRO A 344 6.80 -9.17 -21.81
CA PRO A 344 6.15 -9.38 -23.10
C PRO A 344 6.21 -8.11 -23.97
N VAL A 345 6.58 -8.30 -25.24
CA VAL A 345 6.53 -7.23 -26.24
C VAL A 345 5.08 -6.92 -26.57
N VAL A 346 4.72 -5.63 -26.55
CA VAL A 346 3.37 -5.17 -26.87
C VAL A 346 3.36 -4.45 -28.21
N ASP A 347 3.01 -5.18 -29.27
CA ASP A 347 2.95 -4.63 -30.64
C ASP A 347 1.73 -3.75 -30.91
N LYS A 348 0.67 -3.93 -30.10
CA LYS A 348 -0.56 -3.17 -30.25
C LYS A 348 -0.31 -1.71 -29.85
N LYS A 349 -0.78 -0.80 -30.69
CA LYS A 349 -0.71 0.65 -30.49
C LYS A 349 -2.07 1.17 -30.05
N TRP A 350 -2.10 2.07 -29.07
CA TRP A 350 -3.32 2.72 -28.60
C TRP A 350 -3.23 4.22 -28.75
N ASP A 351 -4.27 4.81 -29.35
CA ASP A 351 -4.43 6.25 -29.57
C ASP A 351 -5.44 6.87 -28.57
N LYS A 352 -6.03 6.05 -27.70
CA LYS A 352 -7.04 6.39 -26.69
C LYS A 352 -6.72 5.71 -25.35
N PRO A 353 -7.29 6.17 -24.22
CA PRO A 353 -7.02 5.58 -22.92
C PRO A 353 -7.21 4.06 -22.94
N TRP A 354 -6.18 3.32 -22.54
CA TRP A 354 -6.24 1.86 -22.43
C TRP A 354 -6.41 1.37 -20.99
N TRP A 355 -6.41 2.28 -20.03
CA TRP A 355 -6.64 2.08 -18.60
C TRP A 355 -8.06 2.50 -18.18
N ASN A 356 -8.38 2.30 -16.90
CA ASN A 356 -9.61 2.76 -16.29
C ASN A 356 -9.56 4.28 -15.99
N THR A 357 -10.40 5.04 -16.68
CA THR A 357 -10.50 6.51 -16.53
C THR A 357 -11.45 6.95 -15.43
N ALA A 358 -12.25 6.03 -14.85
CA ALA A 358 -13.17 6.34 -13.74
C ALA A 358 -12.47 6.37 -12.37
N VAL A 359 -11.21 5.95 -12.30
CA VAL A 359 -10.38 6.14 -11.09
C VAL A 359 -9.97 7.59 -10.98
N GLU A 360 -10.06 8.14 -9.77
CA GLU A 360 -9.71 9.52 -9.47
C GLU A 360 -8.28 9.84 -9.91
N THR A 361 -8.11 10.99 -10.55
CA THR A 361 -6.82 11.48 -11.03
C THR A 361 -6.26 12.43 -10.00
N PRO A 362 -5.04 12.22 -9.48
CA PRO A 362 -4.42 13.15 -8.55
C PRO A 362 -4.34 14.55 -9.15
N VAL A 363 -4.57 15.55 -8.30
CA VAL A 363 -4.27 16.94 -8.66
C VAL A 363 -2.74 17.07 -8.68
N ILE A 364 -2.20 17.72 -9.71
CA ILE A 364 -0.79 18.11 -9.69
C ILE A 364 -0.70 19.25 -8.68
N GLU A 365 -0.01 19.00 -7.57
CA GLU A 365 0.32 19.99 -6.55
C GLU A 365 1.73 20.53 -6.74
#